data_AF-A0A1B6CSH9-F1
#
_entry.id   AF-A0A1B6CSH9-F1
#
_cell.length_a   1.000
_cell.length_b   1.000
_cell.length_c   1.000
_cell.angle_alpha   90.00
_cell.angle_beta   90.00
_cell.angle_gamma   90.00
#
_symmetry.space_group_name_H-M   'P 1'
#
loop_
_entity.id
_entity.type
_entity.pdbx_description
1 polymer ?
#
loop_
_entity_poly.entity_id
_entity_poly.type
_entity_poly.pdbx_seq_one_letter_code
_entity_poly.pdbx_strand_id
1 'polypeptide(L)'
;MAGLAAARSLLEAGISNIAILEAQNRAGGRVFSLPIKMINPQEGLYLKHIELGAQWIHGEDNPVFRFSDQKNLLSSVNSDEGQGPYLRPNGSEIPTAIVHEVSGIIGTLLEKCEAFINMADCVPVSVGDYLQNEFQMYLESCDDPPNVRQDKEDLFNWHKRYLVIDNSCDNINCLSAKAWGHYQFTGGQDYINLKNGYSSLINSLTDEFPEDILKLNSPVLLIDWSKYHSIDHLNIDDKTIFNENSNQNYKRCESNYSDIGCLCNKGFSVVLTCKDNVQYHTDHVIVTSSIGFLKQNFKSFF
;
A
#
# COMPACT_ATOMS: atom_id res chain seq x y z
N MET A 1 0.89 9.05 2.98
CA MET A 1 2.21 8.46 3.29
C MET A 1 3.17 8.54 2.11
N ALA A 2 2.90 7.88 0.97
CA ALA A 2 3.81 7.87 -0.19
C ALA A 2 4.29 9.28 -0.64
N GLY A 3 3.38 10.22 -0.86
CA GLY A 3 3.75 11.60 -1.24
C GLY A 3 4.56 12.33 -0.18
N LEU A 4 4.29 12.09 1.12
CA LEU A 4 5.06 12.67 2.22
C LEU A 4 6.48 12.07 2.26
N ALA A 5 6.61 10.75 2.11
CA ALA A 5 7.91 10.09 2.06
C ALA A 5 8.76 10.57 0.86
N ALA A 6 8.15 10.72 -0.32
CA ALA A 6 8.82 11.27 -1.49
C ALA A 6 9.30 12.71 -1.25
N ALA A 7 8.45 13.57 -0.69
CA ALA A 7 8.82 14.94 -0.36
C ALA A 7 9.99 14.99 0.64
N ARG A 8 9.94 14.15 1.68
CA ARG A 8 11.03 14.04 2.65
C ARG A 8 12.35 13.64 1.98
N SER A 9 12.34 12.60 1.13
CA SER A 9 13.54 12.17 0.42
C SER A 9 14.13 13.26 -0.48
N LEU A 10 13.28 14.06 -1.14
CA LEU A 10 13.73 15.20 -1.95
C LEU A 10 14.38 16.29 -1.08
N LEU A 11 13.79 16.61 0.06
CA LEU A 11 14.34 17.57 1.03
C LEU A 11 15.69 17.10 1.59
N GLU A 12 15.81 15.82 1.97
CA GLU A 12 17.06 15.22 2.44
C GLU A 12 18.16 15.23 1.36
N ALA A 13 17.77 15.17 0.08
CA ALA A 13 18.69 15.32 -1.07
C ALA A 13 19.03 16.78 -1.41
N GLY A 14 18.51 17.77 -0.66
CA GLY A 14 18.74 19.20 -0.89
C GLY A 14 17.84 19.83 -1.95
N ILE A 15 16.82 19.12 -2.44
CA ILE A 15 15.82 19.65 -3.37
C ILE A 15 14.68 20.27 -2.55
N SER A 16 14.75 21.59 -2.34
CA SER A 16 13.82 22.32 -1.48
C SER A 16 12.68 23.04 -2.22
N ASN A 17 12.80 23.25 -3.53
CA ASN A 17 11.75 23.87 -4.34
C ASN A 17 10.68 22.84 -4.72
N ILE A 18 9.90 22.42 -3.72
CA ILE A 18 8.84 21.42 -3.86
C ILE A 18 7.53 21.92 -3.25
N ALA A 19 6.41 21.38 -3.72
CA ALA A 19 5.10 21.55 -3.12
C ALA A 19 4.36 20.22 -3.11
N ILE A 20 3.60 19.96 -2.04
CA ILE A 20 2.71 18.81 -1.89
C ILE A 20 1.28 19.34 -1.98
N LEU A 21 0.54 18.93 -3.00
CA LEU A 21 -0.87 19.30 -3.18
C LEU A 21 -1.76 18.15 -2.68
N GLU A 22 -2.40 18.34 -1.53
CA GLU A 22 -3.30 17.38 -0.91
C GLU A 22 -4.75 17.81 -1.10
N ALA A 23 -5.56 16.93 -1.67
CA ALA A 23 -6.96 17.19 -1.98
C ALA A 23 -7.81 17.38 -0.71
N GLN A 24 -7.50 16.64 0.35
CA GLN A 24 -8.21 16.69 1.62
C GLN A 24 -7.78 17.88 2.48
N ASN A 25 -8.59 18.18 3.49
CA ASN A 25 -8.26 19.17 4.52
C ASN A 25 -7.27 18.64 5.58
N ARG A 26 -6.64 17.48 5.33
CA ARG A 26 -5.70 16.82 6.23
C ARG A 26 -4.69 16.00 5.43
N ALA A 27 -3.49 15.84 5.97
CA ALA A 27 -2.54 14.86 5.47
C ALA A 27 -2.93 13.43 5.88
N GLY A 28 -2.25 12.45 5.29
CA GLY A 28 -2.31 11.03 5.70
C GLY A 28 -3.12 10.12 4.77
N GLY A 29 -4.12 10.65 4.06
CA GLY A 29 -4.96 9.87 3.15
C GLY A 29 -5.67 8.72 3.86
N ARG A 30 -5.30 7.48 3.54
CA ARG A 30 -5.83 6.23 4.15
C ARG A 30 -5.33 5.96 5.59
N VAL A 31 -4.53 6.85 6.15
CA VAL A 31 -4.21 6.87 7.59
C VAL A 31 -5.09 7.91 8.25
N PHE A 32 -5.91 7.51 9.22
CA PHE A 32 -6.72 8.43 10.00
C PHE A 32 -7.13 7.85 11.36
N SER A 33 -6.60 8.46 12.43
CA SER A 33 -6.93 8.10 13.81
C SER A 33 -7.92 9.10 14.40
N LEU A 34 -9.05 8.62 14.92
CA LEU A 34 -10.02 9.41 15.66
C LEU A 34 -9.74 9.34 17.16
N PRO A 35 -9.43 10.47 17.83
CA PRO A 35 -9.24 10.49 19.27
C PRO A 35 -10.57 10.35 20.01
N ILE A 36 -10.57 9.50 21.04
CA ILE A 36 -11.70 9.27 21.95
C ILE A 36 -11.24 9.55 23.36
N LYS A 37 -12.03 10.36 24.06
CA LYS A 37 -11.87 10.66 25.48
C LYS A 37 -12.36 9.47 26.31
N MET A 38 -11.46 8.93 27.12
CA MET A 38 -11.73 7.87 28.07
C MET A 38 -11.59 8.42 29.49
N ILE A 39 -12.42 7.93 30.40
CA ILE A 39 -12.36 8.30 31.81
C ILE A 39 -12.09 7.03 32.60
N ASN A 40 -10.98 7.02 33.33
CA ASN A 40 -10.67 6.01 34.32
C ASN A 40 -10.73 6.68 35.72
N PRO A 41 -11.48 6.13 36.69
CA PRO A 41 -11.54 6.68 38.04
C PRO A 41 -10.17 6.87 38.73
N GLN A 42 -9.15 6.10 38.34
CA GLN A 42 -7.81 6.12 38.93
C GLN A 42 -6.82 7.00 38.16
N GLU A 43 -6.95 7.10 36.84
CA GLU A 43 -6.00 7.80 35.95
C GLU A 43 -6.55 9.13 35.40
N GLY A 44 -7.83 9.42 35.66
CA GLY A 44 -8.51 10.61 35.15
C GLY A 44 -8.90 10.48 33.67
N LEU A 45 -8.94 11.63 32.99
CA LEU A 45 -9.25 11.73 31.56
C LEU A 45 -7.99 11.40 30.74
N TYR A 46 -8.09 10.41 29.86
CA TYR A 46 -7.03 10.06 28.92
C TYR A 46 -7.59 9.87 27.50
N LEU A 47 -6.72 9.88 26.49
CA LEU A 47 -7.11 9.69 25.09
C LEU A 47 -6.77 8.28 24.61
N LYS A 48 -7.72 7.66 23.92
CA LYS A 48 -7.49 6.50 23.05
C LYS A 48 -7.80 6.88 21.62
N HIS A 49 -7.47 6.01 20.67
CA HIS A 49 -7.70 6.26 19.26
C HIS A 49 -8.47 5.09 18.65
N ILE A 50 -9.42 5.40 17.76
CA ILE A 50 -9.98 4.44 16.82
C ILE A 50 -9.35 4.71 15.47
N GLU A 51 -8.80 3.68 14.85
CA GLU A 51 -8.26 3.78 13.50
C GLU A 51 -9.38 3.59 12.47
N LEU A 52 -9.53 4.57 11.58
CA LEU A 52 -10.45 4.51 10.44
C LEU A 52 -9.74 4.04 9.15
N GLY A 53 -8.48 3.62 9.28
CA GLY A 53 -7.61 3.25 8.18
C GLY A 53 -6.52 2.30 8.65
N ALA A 54 -5.28 2.51 8.20
CA ALA A 54 -4.15 1.70 8.67
C ALA A 54 -4.04 1.76 10.21
N GLN A 55 -3.89 0.59 10.83
CA GLN A 55 -3.85 0.45 12.29
C GLN A 55 -2.53 -0.15 12.79
N TRP A 56 -1.96 -1.08 12.03
CA TRP A 56 -0.79 -1.85 12.46
C TRP A 56 0.41 -1.64 11.55
N ILE A 57 1.59 -1.75 12.15
CA ILE A 57 2.83 -2.00 11.41
C ILE A 57 3.02 -3.53 11.39
N HIS A 58 3.25 -4.04 10.19
CA HIS A 58 3.49 -5.46 9.94
C HIS A 58 4.98 -5.66 9.66
N GLY A 59 5.63 -6.41 10.55
CA GLY A 59 7.06 -6.64 10.57
C GLY A 59 7.91 -5.47 11.11
N GLU A 60 9.15 -5.79 11.45
CA GLU A 60 10.13 -4.85 12.03
C GLU A 60 11.21 -4.42 11.03
N ASP A 61 11.53 -5.25 10.02
CA ASP A 61 12.51 -4.90 8.97
C ASP A 61 11.84 -4.11 7.84
N ASN A 62 11.24 -2.97 8.20
CA ASN A 62 10.72 -2.03 7.23
C ASN A 62 10.99 -0.56 7.65
N PRO A 63 11.00 0.38 6.67
CA PRO A 63 11.27 1.78 6.95
C PRO A 63 10.25 2.45 7.90
N VAL A 64 9.01 1.97 7.92
CA VAL A 64 7.93 2.54 8.76
C VAL A 64 8.20 2.23 10.23
N PHE A 65 8.59 0.99 10.55
CA PHE A 65 8.99 0.59 11.89
C PHE A 65 10.19 1.41 12.36
N ARG A 66 11.27 1.45 11.56
CA ARG A 66 12.51 2.17 11.91
C ARG A 66 12.25 3.66 12.20
N PHE A 67 11.46 4.32 11.36
CA PHE A 67 11.12 5.72 11.60
C PHE A 67 10.23 5.90 12.84
N SER A 68 9.28 5.00 13.07
CA SER A 68 8.42 5.05 14.26
C SER A 68 9.22 4.85 15.56
N ASP A 69 10.22 3.96 15.54
CA ASP A 69 11.14 3.75 16.66
C ASP A 69 11.99 4.99 16.94
N GLN A 70 12.61 5.57 15.89
CA GLN A 70 13.39 6.81 15.99
C GLN A 70 12.58 7.98 16.57
N LYS A 71 11.29 8.05 16.28
CA LYS A 71 10.36 9.06 16.81
C LYS A 71 9.68 8.65 18.12
N ASN A 72 10.07 7.50 18.70
CA ASN A 72 9.52 6.96 19.94
C ASN A 72 7.99 6.79 19.93
N LEU A 73 7.44 6.39 18.78
CA LEU A 73 6.00 6.24 18.54
C LEU A 73 5.47 4.84 18.86
N LEU A 74 6.33 3.82 18.93
CA LEU A 74 5.94 2.42 19.08
C LEU A 74 5.31 2.13 20.45
N SER A 75 4.16 1.47 20.47
CA SER A 75 3.52 0.99 21.69
C SER A 75 4.30 -0.18 22.30
N SER A 76 4.27 -0.33 23.62
CA SER A 76 4.75 -1.55 24.30
C SER A 76 3.73 -2.69 24.26
N VAL A 77 2.54 -2.43 23.73
CA VAL A 77 1.43 -3.38 23.62
C VAL A 77 1.12 -3.59 22.15
N ASN A 78 1.23 -4.84 21.70
CA ASN A 78 0.84 -5.27 20.36
C ASN A 78 -0.60 -5.77 20.37
N SER A 79 -1.16 -5.88 19.16
CA SER A 79 -2.46 -6.50 18.94
C SER A 79 -2.28 -7.96 18.54
N ASP A 80 -3.37 -8.71 18.62
CA ASP A 80 -3.48 -10.04 18.05
C ASP A 80 -4.67 -10.04 17.07
N GLU A 81 -4.60 -10.91 16.06
CA GLU A 81 -5.68 -11.12 15.10
C GLU A 81 -5.99 -12.62 14.95
N GLY A 82 -7.22 -12.94 14.60
CA GLY A 82 -7.64 -14.32 14.29
C GLY A 82 -7.67 -15.26 15.50
N GLN A 83 -7.52 -14.73 16.72
CA GLN A 83 -7.53 -15.50 17.96
C GLN A 83 -8.94 -15.62 18.56
N GLY A 84 -9.20 -16.74 19.23
CA GLY A 84 -10.42 -16.96 20.00
C GLY A 84 -11.28 -18.13 19.54
N PRO A 85 -12.45 -18.34 20.19
CA PRO A 85 -13.34 -19.45 19.86
C PRO A 85 -14.09 -19.20 18.55
N TYR A 86 -14.24 -20.26 17.76
CA TYR A 86 -15.08 -20.25 16.56
C TYR A 86 -16.51 -20.61 16.96
N LEU A 87 -17.44 -19.68 16.78
CA LEU A 87 -18.82 -19.81 17.23
C LEU A 87 -19.78 -20.07 16.08
N ARG A 88 -20.71 -21.00 16.28
CA ARG A 88 -21.89 -21.16 15.42
C ARG A 88 -22.88 -20.01 15.66
N PRO A 89 -23.87 -19.80 14.76
CA PRO A 89 -24.87 -18.74 14.93
C PRO A 89 -25.67 -18.79 16.24
N ASN A 90 -25.79 -19.97 16.85
CA ASN A 90 -26.44 -20.15 18.15
C ASN A 90 -25.52 -19.87 19.36
N GLY A 91 -24.27 -19.45 19.14
CA GLY A 91 -23.27 -19.18 20.16
C GLY A 91 -22.51 -20.41 20.67
N SER A 92 -22.81 -21.61 20.17
CA SER A 92 -22.04 -22.81 20.54
C SER A 92 -20.68 -22.84 19.85
N GLU A 93 -19.66 -23.30 20.56
CA GLU A 93 -18.29 -23.41 20.04
C GLU A 93 -18.13 -24.60 19.10
N ILE A 94 -17.40 -24.40 17.99
CA ILE A 94 -16.91 -25.48 17.13
C ILE A 94 -15.71 -26.14 17.83
N PRO A 95 -15.68 -27.49 17.95
CA PRO A 95 -14.56 -28.18 18.58
C PRO A 95 -13.20 -27.77 18.01
N THR A 96 -12.26 -27.42 18.89
CA THR A 96 -10.91 -26.95 18.51
C THR A 96 -10.16 -27.92 17.59
N ALA A 97 -10.40 -29.23 17.72
CA ALA A 97 -9.82 -30.24 16.85
C ALA A 97 -10.20 -30.03 15.37
N ILE A 98 -11.47 -29.71 15.09
CA ILE A 98 -11.97 -29.45 13.73
C ILE A 98 -11.41 -28.11 13.22
N VAL A 99 -11.35 -27.09 14.10
CA VAL A 99 -10.75 -25.79 13.78
C VAL A 99 -9.29 -25.94 13.33
N HIS A 100 -8.48 -26.65 14.11
CA HIS A 100 -7.06 -26.89 13.80
C HIS A 100 -6.89 -27.71 12.52
N GLU A 101 -7.72 -28.74 12.31
CA GLU A 101 -7.70 -29.55 11.10
C GLU A 101 -7.94 -28.69 9.85
N VAL A 102 -9.03 -27.91 9.82
CA VAL A 102 -9.37 -27.05 8.68
C VAL A 102 -8.32 -25.96 8.48
N SER A 103 -7.89 -25.29 9.55
CA SER A 103 -6.87 -24.24 9.47
C SER A 103 -5.54 -24.78 8.92
N GLY A 104 -5.10 -25.97 9.35
CA GLY A 104 -3.90 -26.62 8.82
C GLY A 104 -3.99 -26.97 7.34
N ILE A 105 -5.15 -27.44 6.88
CA ILE A 105 -5.40 -27.71 5.46
C ILE A 105 -5.33 -26.43 4.65
N ILE A 106 -6.04 -25.37 5.07
CA ILE A 106 -6.04 -24.09 4.36
C ILE A 106 -4.64 -23.48 4.33
N GLY A 107 -3.90 -23.50 5.45
CA GLY A 107 -2.51 -23.06 5.51
C GLY A 107 -1.64 -23.80 4.49
N THR A 108 -1.71 -25.14 4.47
CA THR A 108 -0.97 -25.96 3.50
C THR A 108 -1.32 -25.62 2.05
N LEU A 109 -2.60 -25.36 1.75
CA LEU A 109 -3.01 -24.98 0.40
C LEU A 109 -2.52 -23.58 0.02
N LEU A 110 -2.51 -22.62 0.94
CA LEU A 110 -1.96 -21.29 0.70
C LEU A 110 -0.44 -21.32 0.50
N GLU A 111 0.29 -22.14 1.26
CA GLU A 111 1.72 -22.38 1.05
C GLU A 111 2.00 -22.94 -0.36
N LYS A 112 1.14 -23.86 -0.86
CA LYS A 112 1.23 -24.33 -2.25
C LYS A 112 1.00 -23.20 -3.26
N CYS A 113 0.08 -22.28 -2.99
CA CYS A 113 -0.14 -21.11 -3.84
C CYS A 113 1.11 -20.24 -3.95
N GLU A 114 1.93 -20.14 -2.90
CA GLU A 114 3.15 -19.33 -2.93
C GLU A 114 4.15 -19.86 -3.97
N ALA A 115 4.21 -21.19 -4.13
CA ALA A 115 5.10 -21.82 -5.10
C ALA A 115 4.72 -21.54 -6.56
N PHE A 116 3.47 -21.12 -6.84
CA PHE A 116 2.98 -20.88 -8.20
C PHE A 116 3.77 -19.80 -8.94
N ILE A 117 4.33 -18.82 -8.24
CA ILE A 117 5.16 -17.76 -8.85
C ILE A 117 6.33 -18.33 -9.67
N ASN A 118 6.90 -19.45 -9.25
CA ASN A 118 8.07 -20.08 -9.87
C ASN A 118 7.72 -21.11 -10.97
N MET A 119 6.44 -21.41 -11.19
CA MET A 119 6.00 -22.42 -12.16
C MET A 119 5.89 -21.86 -13.58
N ALA A 120 6.40 -22.58 -14.58
CA ALA A 120 6.49 -22.07 -15.95
C ALA A 120 5.12 -21.86 -16.61
N ASP A 121 4.19 -22.82 -16.52
CA ASP A 121 2.79 -22.69 -16.97
C ASP A 121 1.91 -23.78 -16.32
N CYS A 122 0.58 -23.63 -16.39
CA CYS A 122 -0.46 -24.50 -15.82
C CYS A 122 -0.67 -24.35 -14.29
N VAL A 123 -0.87 -23.12 -13.82
CA VAL A 123 -1.37 -22.84 -12.45
C VAL A 123 -2.86 -22.48 -12.49
N PRO A 124 -3.60 -22.67 -11.38
CA PRO A 124 -4.95 -22.17 -11.27
C PRO A 124 -5.04 -20.67 -11.59
N VAL A 125 -6.20 -20.24 -12.11
CA VAL A 125 -6.43 -18.83 -12.45
C VAL A 125 -6.47 -17.98 -11.18
N SER A 126 -7.22 -18.42 -10.17
CA SER A 126 -7.40 -17.71 -8.92
C SER A 126 -7.10 -18.56 -7.69
N VAL A 127 -6.71 -17.90 -6.60
CA VAL A 127 -6.55 -18.54 -5.28
C VAL A 127 -7.88 -19.16 -4.85
N GLY A 128 -8.98 -18.44 -5.06
CA GLY A 128 -10.32 -18.91 -4.71
C GLY A 128 -10.72 -20.21 -5.41
N ASP A 129 -10.52 -20.31 -6.72
CA ASP A 129 -10.84 -21.53 -7.46
C ASP A 129 -9.98 -22.71 -7.01
N TYR A 130 -8.69 -22.47 -6.77
CA TYR A 130 -7.77 -23.49 -6.26
C TYR A 130 -8.23 -24.02 -4.89
N LEU A 131 -8.43 -23.12 -3.92
CA LEU A 131 -8.85 -23.50 -2.57
C LEU A 131 -10.20 -24.23 -2.58
N GLN A 132 -11.16 -23.76 -3.37
CA GLN A 132 -12.49 -24.36 -3.46
C GLN A 132 -12.44 -25.80 -3.99
N ASN A 133 -11.64 -26.05 -5.03
CA ASN A 133 -11.51 -27.38 -5.62
C ASN A 133 -10.79 -28.35 -4.68
N GLU A 134 -9.64 -27.94 -4.13
CA GLU A 134 -8.85 -28.78 -3.24
C GLU A 134 -9.58 -29.08 -1.92
N PHE A 135 -10.27 -28.08 -1.35
CA PHE A 135 -11.04 -28.29 -0.13
C PHE A 135 -12.24 -29.21 -0.36
N GLN A 136 -12.89 -29.12 -1.52
CA GLN A 136 -13.98 -30.04 -1.89
C GLN A 136 -13.47 -31.49 -2.00
N MET A 137 -12.34 -31.71 -2.65
CA MET A 137 -11.72 -33.04 -2.73
C MET A 137 -11.35 -33.58 -1.34
N TYR A 138 -10.85 -32.73 -0.46
CA TYR A 138 -10.61 -33.09 0.93
C TYR A 138 -11.90 -33.53 1.65
N LEU A 139 -12.98 -32.76 1.54
CA LEU A 139 -14.26 -33.11 2.17
C LEU A 139 -14.83 -34.43 1.63
N GLU A 140 -14.62 -34.73 0.34
CA GLU A 140 -15.03 -36.00 -0.29
C GLU A 140 -14.20 -37.20 0.16
N SER A 141 -12.95 -36.96 0.58
CA SER A 141 -12.06 -38.00 1.11
C SER A 141 -12.34 -38.36 2.57
N CYS A 142 -13.11 -37.54 3.29
CA CYS A 142 -13.45 -37.76 4.70
C CYS A 142 -14.73 -38.58 4.85
N ASP A 143 -14.78 -39.45 5.87
CA ASP A 143 -16.00 -40.16 6.31
C ASP A 143 -16.58 -39.48 7.56
N ASP A 144 -16.81 -38.17 7.48
CA ASP A 144 -17.30 -37.38 8.60
C ASP A 144 -18.82 -37.48 8.77
N PRO A 145 -19.32 -37.48 10.02
CA PRO A 145 -20.76 -37.33 10.24
C PRO A 145 -21.25 -35.95 9.74
N PRO A 146 -22.53 -35.82 9.36
CA PRO A 146 -23.04 -34.60 8.71
C PRO A 146 -22.78 -33.29 9.47
N ASN A 147 -22.80 -33.34 10.80
CA ASN A 147 -22.54 -32.16 11.63
C ASN A 147 -21.06 -31.72 11.58
N VAL A 148 -20.12 -32.67 11.55
CA VAL A 148 -18.68 -32.36 11.44
C VAL A 148 -18.35 -31.86 10.04
N ARG A 149 -18.95 -32.47 9.00
CA ARG A 149 -18.82 -31.98 7.63
C ARG A 149 -19.31 -30.53 7.51
N GLN A 150 -20.48 -30.21 8.08
CA GLN A 150 -21.00 -28.85 8.09
C GLN A 150 -20.06 -27.88 8.81
N ASP A 151 -19.52 -28.25 9.98
CA ASP A 151 -18.54 -27.42 10.70
C ASP A 151 -17.31 -27.14 9.83
N LYS A 152 -16.81 -28.13 9.08
CA LYS A 152 -15.67 -27.96 8.15
C LYS A 152 -16.00 -27.00 7.00
N GLU A 153 -17.19 -27.11 6.41
CA GLU A 153 -17.68 -26.20 5.36
C GLU A 153 -17.86 -24.76 5.88
N ASP A 154 -18.40 -24.59 7.09
CA ASP A 154 -18.57 -23.28 7.73
C ASP A 154 -17.21 -22.63 8.05
N LEU A 155 -16.26 -23.40 8.58
CA LEU A 155 -14.89 -22.95 8.83
C LEU A 155 -14.17 -22.57 7.54
N PHE A 156 -14.39 -23.31 6.44
CA PHE A 156 -13.85 -22.91 5.15
C PHE A 156 -14.45 -21.59 4.67
N ASN A 157 -15.77 -21.40 4.83
CA ASN A 157 -16.41 -20.11 4.52
C ASN A 157 -15.80 -18.96 5.34
N TRP A 158 -15.55 -19.19 6.63
CA TRP A 158 -14.88 -18.24 7.50
C TRP A 158 -13.47 -17.88 6.97
N HIS A 159 -12.65 -18.87 6.61
CA HIS A 159 -11.31 -18.62 6.06
C HIS A 159 -11.36 -17.84 4.75
N LYS A 160 -12.32 -18.11 3.86
CA LYS A 160 -12.52 -17.31 2.65
C LYS A 160 -12.79 -15.84 2.97
N ARG A 161 -13.58 -15.57 4.02
CA ARG A 161 -13.86 -14.19 4.48
C ARG A 161 -12.65 -13.56 5.15
N TYR A 162 -11.89 -14.33 5.92
CA TYR A 162 -10.65 -13.85 6.51
C TYR A 162 -9.64 -13.42 5.44
N LEU A 163 -9.43 -14.23 4.40
CA LEU A 163 -8.58 -13.87 3.26
C LEU A 163 -9.05 -12.62 2.50
N VAL A 164 -10.37 -12.37 2.45
CA VAL A 164 -10.95 -11.14 1.89
C VAL A 164 -10.52 -9.90 2.69
N ILE A 165 -10.42 -10.01 4.02
CA ILE A 165 -9.98 -8.92 4.90
C ILE A 165 -8.53 -8.54 4.55
N ASP A 166 -7.62 -9.53 4.54
CA ASP A 166 -6.19 -9.30 4.29
C ASP A 166 -5.91 -8.74 2.89
N ASN A 167 -6.68 -9.16 1.89
CA ASN A 167 -6.45 -8.79 0.50
C ASN A 167 -7.31 -7.63 0.02
N SER A 168 -8.26 -7.17 0.83
CA SER A 168 -9.20 -6.08 0.51
C SER A 168 -9.84 -6.25 -0.88
N CYS A 169 -10.37 -7.44 -1.16
CA CYS A 169 -11.03 -7.79 -2.43
C CYS A 169 -12.51 -8.14 -2.24
N ASP A 170 -13.30 -8.16 -3.31
CA ASP A 170 -14.74 -8.50 -3.21
C ASP A 170 -14.96 -9.98 -2.85
N ASN A 171 -14.08 -10.85 -3.37
CA ASN A 171 -14.00 -12.26 -3.05
C ASN A 171 -12.63 -12.81 -3.50
N ILE A 172 -12.26 -13.98 -2.98
CA ILE A 172 -10.95 -14.58 -3.24
C ILE A 172 -10.73 -15.11 -4.67
N ASN A 173 -11.76 -15.16 -5.52
CA ASN A 173 -11.60 -15.50 -6.94
C ASN A 173 -11.00 -14.34 -7.75
N CYS A 174 -10.97 -13.13 -7.17
CA CYS A 174 -10.28 -11.98 -7.76
C CYS A 174 -8.76 -12.01 -7.57
N LEU A 175 -8.24 -12.92 -6.73
CA LEU A 175 -6.83 -13.02 -6.37
C LEU A 175 -6.13 -13.95 -7.35
N SER A 176 -5.09 -13.45 -8.02
CA SER A 176 -4.29 -14.27 -8.94
C SER A 176 -3.51 -15.33 -8.17
N ALA A 177 -3.76 -16.60 -8.47
CA ALA A 177 -3.01 -17.71 -7.88
C ALA A 177 -1.52 -17.63 -8.29
N LYS A 178 -1.24 -17.29 -9.56
CA LYS A 178 0.13 -17.10 -10.05
C LYS A 178 0.92 -16.06 -9.24
N ALA A 179 0.26 -14.97 -8.85
CA ALA A 179 0.88 -13.84 -8.19
C ALA A 179 0.91 -13.95 -6.65
N TRP A 180 0.29 -14.99 -6.07
CA TRP A 180 0.15 -15.12 -4.61
C TRP A 180 1.50 -15.08 -3.88
N GLY A 181 2.50 -15.80 -4.40
CA GLY A 181 3.86 -15.85 -3.85
C GLY A 181 4.69 -14.56 -4.00
N HIS A 182 4.13 -13.44 -4.49
CA HIS A 182 4.84 -12.16 -4.49
C HIS A 182 4.88 -11.49 -3.12
N TYR A 183 3.98 -11.85 -2.21
CA TYR A 183 4.03 -11.32 -0.85
C TYR A 183 5.34 -11.71 -0.16
N GLN A 184 5.94 -10.77 0.55
CA GLN A 184 7.15 -10.99 1.33
C GLN A 184 6.94 -10.44 2.73
N PHE A 185 7.07 -11.33 3.70
CA PHE A 185 7.04 -10.96 5.11
C PHE A 185 8.33 -10.19 5.47
N THR A 186 8.19 -9.07 6.18
CA THR A 186 9.32 -8.20 6.53
C THR A 186 9.96 -8.52 7.89
N GLY A 187 9.80 -9.77 8.37
CA GLY A 187 10.45 -10.26 9.59
C GLY A 187 9.97 -9.60 10.89
N GLY A 188 10.39 -10.11 12.04
CA GLY A 188 10.00 -9.56 13.34
C GLY A 188 8.56 -9.87 13.73
N GLN A 189 7.92 -8.96 14.46
CA GLN A 189 6.53 -9.11 14.91
C GLN A 189 5.54 -8.39 13.99
N ASP A 190 4.32 -8.93 13.90
CA ASP A 190 3.18 -8.27 13.29
C ASP A 190 2.31 -7.53 14.31
N TYR A 191 1.32 -6.79 13.81
CA TYR A 191 0.28 -6.17 14.63
C TYR A 191 0.83 -5.15 15.64
N ILE A 192 1.93 -4.49 15.27
CA ILE A 192 2.61 -3.51 16.12
C ILE A 192 1.81 -2.21 16.14
N ASN A 193 1.44 -1.76 17.34
CA ASN A 193 0.66 -0.54 17.54
C ASN A 193 1.53 0.70 17.70
N LEU A 194 0.96 1.87 17.40
CA LEU A 194 1.53 3.17 17.81
C LEU A 194 0.85 3.71 19.07
N LYS A 195 1.62 4.34 19.97
CA LYS A 195 1.15 4.86 21.26
C LYS A 195 -0.06 5.81 21.12
N ASN A 196 -0.01 6.67 20.11
CA ASN A 196 -0.97 7.77 19.91
C ASN A 196 -1.71 7.66 18.58
N GLY A 197 -2.00 6.42 18.16
CA GLY A 197 -2.64 6.11 16.89
C GLY A 197 -1.75 6.32 15.67
N TYR A 198 -2.16 5.78 14.53
CA TYR A 198 -1.38 5.75 13.30
C TYR A 198 -1.16 7.15 12.69
N SER A 199 -2.08 8.09 12.92
CA SER A 199 -1.90 9.49 12.53
C SER A 199 -0.70 10.17 13.21
N SER A 200 -0.22 9.67 14.36
CA SER A 200 1.00 10.21 14.99
C SER A 200 2.25 10.08 14.11
N LEU A 201 2.32 9.03 13.29
CA LEU A 201 3.36 8.84 12.28
C LEU A 201 3.29 9.90 11.18
N ILE A 202 2.08 10.21 10.71
CA ILE A 202 1.84 11.23 9.68
C ILE A 202 2.25 12.60 10.21
N ASN A 203 1.82 12.95 11.43
CA ASN A 203 2.18 14.21 12.07
C ASN A 203 3.70 14.33 12.21
N SER A 204 4.36 13.26 12.70
CA SER A 204 5.82 13.25 12.85
C SER A 204 6.59 13.43 11.54
N LEU A 205 6.02 12.99 10.41
CA LEU A 205 6.59 13.25 9.08
C LEU A 205 6.36 14.70 8.64
N THR A 206 5.14 15.21 8.81
CA THR A 206 4.82 16.57 8.37
C THR A 206 5.50 17.65 9.21
N ASP A 207 5.79 17.37 10.49
CA ASP A 207 6.49 18.29 11.39
C ASP A 207 7.96 18.52 10.99
N GLU A 208 8.54 17.66 10.14
CA GLU A 208 9.91 17.84 9.60
C GLU A 208 9.95 18.80 8.41
N PHE A 209 8.79 19.15 7.84
CA PHE A 209 8.73 19.92 6.62
C PHE A 209 8.78 21.43 6.87
N PRO A 210 9.42 22.20 5.97
CA PRO A 210 9.30 23.66 6.02
C PRO A 210 7.84 24.10 5.96
N GLU A 211 7.57 25.26 6.55
CA GLU A 211 6.27 25.91 6.41
C GLU A 211 5.91 26.06 4.93
N ASP A 212 4.62 26.04 4.63
CA ASP A 212 4.06 26.23 3.29
C ASP A 212 4.30 25.14 2.22
N ILE A 213 5.10 24.10 2.43
CA ILE A 213 5.26 23.07 1.38
C ILE A 213 4.00 22.22 1.20
N LEU A 214 3.26 21.96 2.28
CA LEU A 214 2.05 21.13 2.27
C LEU A 214 0.82 22.02 2.08
N LYS A 215 0.24 21.98 0.88
CA LYS A 215 -0.98 22.70 0.53
C LYS A 215 -2.17 21.76 0.63
N LEU A 216 -2.94 21.89 1.71
CA LEU A 216 -4.20 21.17 1.92
C LEU A 216 -5.33 21.79 1.10
N ASN A 217 -6.46 21.08 0.96
CA ASN A 217 -7.62 21.52 0.18
C ASN A 217 -7.28 21.93 -1.26
N SER A 218 -6.24 21.31 -1.84
CA SER A 218 -5.71 21.61 -3.18
C SER A 218 -5.92 20.42 -4.13
N PRO A 219 -7.17 20.02 -4.42
CA PRO A 219 -7.44 18.92 -5.32
C PRO A 219 -7.05 19.28 -6.76
N VAL A 220 -5.99 18.65 -7.27
CA VAL A 220 -5.59 18.72 -8.67
C VAL A 220 -6.63 18.01 -9.53
N LEU A 221 -7.02 18.64 -10.65
CA LEU A 221 -7.98 18.07 -11.61
C LEU A 221 -7.32 17.70 -12.95
N LEU A 222 -6.26 18.40 -13.33
CA LEU A 222 -5.56 18.20 -14.60
C LEU A 222 -4.05 18.40 -14.41
N ILE A 223 -3.26 17.53 -15.02
CA ILE A 223 -1.81 17.63 -15.15
C ILE A 223 -1.50 17.67 -16.64
N ASP A 224 -1.20 18.86 -17.17
CA ASP A 224 -0.84 19.06 -18.57
C ASP A 224 0.69 19.03 -18.72
N TRP A 225 1.19 18.00 -19.40
CA TRP A 225 2.60 17.87 -19.80
C TRP A 225 2.82 17.98 -21.31
N SER A 226 1.83 18.44 -22.08
CA SER A 226 1.92 18.52 -23.55
C SER A 226 3.09 19.38 -24.03
N LYS A 227 3.50 20.38 -23.23
CA LYS A 227 4.66 21.24 -23.49
C LYS A 227 6.01 20.52 -23.38
N TYR A 228 6.05 19.36 -22.74
CA TYR A 228 7.26 18.53 -22.68
C TYR A 228 7.62 18.02 -24.08
N HIS A 229 6.63 17.54 -24.85
CA HIS A 229 6.85 17.00 -26.20
C HIS A 229 7.24 18.05 -27.24
N SER A 230 6.87 19.32 -27.06
CA SER A 230 7.27 20.39 -27.97
C SER A 230 8.71 20.87 -27.76
N ILE A 231 9.35 20.52 -26.63
CA ILE A 231 10.76 20.82 -26.36
C ILE A 231 11.68 19.75 -26.95
N ASP A 232 11.28 18.47 -26.94
CA ASP A 232 12.08 17.37 -27.50
C ASP A 232 12.15 17.37 -29.04
N HIS A 233 11.12 17.89 -29.73
CA HIS A 233 11.15 18.05 -31.18
C HIS A 233 12.12 19.12 -31.70
N LEU A 234 12.75 19.89 -30.81
CA LEU A 234 13.78 20.86 -31.20
C LEU A 234 15.21 20.31 -31.11
N ASN A 235 15.47 19.07 -30.67
CA ASN A 235 16.86 18.61 -30.55
C ASN A 235 17.20 17.12 -30.55
N ILE A 236 16.33 16.16 -30.91
CA ILE A 236 16.77 14.75 -31.06
C ILE A 236 16.07 14.07 -32.24
N ASP A 237 16.87 13.58 -33.20
CA ASP A 237 16.45 12.59 -34.19
C ASP A 237 16.03 11.30 -33.46
N ASP A 238 14.73 11.01 -33.49
CA ASP A 238 14.01 9.90 -32.81
C ASP A 238 14.41 8.47 -33.27
N LYS A 239 15.63 8.25 -33.78
CA LYS A 239 16.07 6.97 -34.35
C LYS A 239 17.02 6.13 -33.50
N THR A 240 17.31 6.51 -32.25
CA THR A 240 18.35 5.79 -31.46
C THR A 240 17.94 5.16 -30.12
N ILE A 241 16.66 5.21 -29.69
CA ILE A 241 16.32 4.72 -28.33
C ILE A 241 15.72 3.30 -28.28
N PHE A 242 15.46 2.65 -29.42
CA PHE A 242 15.09 1.23 -29.42
C PHE A 242 16.00 0.41 -30.33
N ASN A 243 17.13 -0.03 -29.78
CA ASN A 243 17.75 -1.28 -30.18
C ASN A 243 18.35 -1.96 -28.95
N GLU A 244 17.65 -3.01 -28.51
CA GLU A 244 18.20 -4.04 -27.64
C GLU A 244 19.39 -4.73 -28.34
N ASN A 245 20.36 -5.15 -27.53
CA ASN A 245 21.61 -5.86 -27.88
C ASN A 245 22.81 -4.96 -28.23
N SER A 246 23.62 -4.62 -27.22
CA SER A 246 25.00 -5.12 -27.11
C SER A 246 25.73 -4.53 -25.89
N ASN A 247 26.39 -5.41 -25.14
CA ASN A 247 27.46 -5.07 -24.21
C ASN A 247 28.55 -4.25 -24.93
N GLN A 248 28.92 -3.07 -24.43
CA GLN A 248 30.31 -2.61 -24.28
C GLN A 248 30.46 -1.17 -23.76
N ASN A 249 31.24 -1.03 -22.69
CA ASN A 249 32.15 0.07 -22.31
C ASN A 249 31.82 1.51 -22.78
N TYR A 250 31.25 2.31 -21.88
CA TYR A 250 31.22 3.76 -22.02
C TYR A 250 32.60 4.38 -21.71
N LYS A 251 33.29 4.83 -22.77
CA LYS A 251 34.38 5.81 -22.68
C LYS A 251 33.79 7.20 -22.40
N ARG A 252 34.37 7.87 -21.41
CA ARG A 252 34.08 9.26 -21.02
C ARG A 252 34.59 10.21 -22.11
N CYS A 253 33.70 10.90 -22.80
CA CYS A 253 34.06 12.03 -23.68
C CYS A 253 34.08 13.31 -22.84
N GLU A 254 35.27 13.89 -22.68
CA GLU A 254 35.46 15.26 -22.26
C GLU A 254 35.32 16.16 -23.49
N SER A 255 34.34 17.07 -23.48
CA SER A 255 34.29 18.19 -24.42
C SER A 255 33.94 19.47 -23.66
N ASN A 256 34.84 20.44 -23.79
CA ASN A 256 34.82 21.76 -23.17
C ASN A 256 33.58 22.56 -23.60
N TYR A 257 32.74 22.96 -22.63
CA TYR A 257 31.66 23.92 -22.83
C TYR A 257 32.12 25.33 -22.39
N SER A 258 32.78 26.04 -23.30
CA SER A 258 32.86 27.50 -23.27
C SER A 258 32.00 28.01 -24.42
N ASP A 259 30.73 28.28 -24.12
CA ASP A 259 29.73 29.03 -24.91
C ASP A 259 28.34 28.39 -24.79
N ILE A 260 27.75 28.45 -23.59
CA ILE A 260 26.28 28.41 -23.46
C ILE A 260 25.88 29.74 -22.85
N GLY A 261 25.50 30.67 -23.72
CA GLY A 261 24.75 31.85 -23.33
C GLY A 261 23.50 31.44 -22.56
N CYS A 262 23.31 32.06 -21.40
CA CYS A 262 22.11 32.16 -20.58
C CYS A 262 20.84 31.48 -21.16
N LEU A 263 20.61 30.21 -20.80
CA LEU A 263 19.34 29.49 -20.98
C LEU A 263 18.31 29.96 -19.94
N CYS A 264 18.00 31.26 -19.89
CA CYS A 264 17.03 31.81 -18.92
C CYS A 264 15.58 31.81 -19.43
N ASN A 265 15.23 30.97 -20.42
CA ASN A 265 13.90 30.97 -21.04
C ASN A 265 13.32 29.56 -21.31
N LYS A 266 13.62 28.57 -20.45
CA LYS A 266 12.83 27.32 -20.42
C LYS A 266 11.66 27.53 -19.46
N GLY A 267 10.49 27.83 -19.99
CA GLY A 267 9.26 27.80 -19.20
C GLY A 267 9.02 26.40 -18.63
N PHE A 268 8.34 26.31 -17.50
CA PHE A 268 7.99 25.03 -16.85
C PHE A 268 7.30 24.06 -17.83
N SER A 269 7.70 22.80 -17.76
CA SER A 269 7.26 21.74 -18.69
C SER A 269 5.93 21.10 -18.32
N VAL A 270 5.49 21.24 -17.07
CA VAL A 270 4.23 20.67 -16.55
C VAL A 270 3.40 21.75 -15.86
N VAL A 271 2.09 21.76 -16.14
CA VAL A 271 1.12 22.65 -15.51
C VAL A 271 0.05 21.82 -14.80
N LEU A 272 -0.13 22.04 -13.50
CA LEU A 272 -1.19 21.42 -12.72
C LEU A 272 -2.31 22.44 -12.52
N THR A 273 -3.55 22.05 -12.78
CA THR A 273 -4.74 22.88 -12.53
C THR A 273 -5.56 22.28 -11.39
N CYS A 274 -5.76 23.05 -10.32
CA CYS A 274 -6.59 22.67 -9.18
C CYS A 274 -8.08 22.98 -9.41
N LYS A 275 -8.95 22.42 -8.58
CA LYS A 275 -10.41 22.60 -8.68
C LYS A 275 -10.88 24.05 -8.55
N ASP A 276 -10.13 24.87 -7.84
CA ASP A 276 -10.34 26.32 -7.69
C ASP A 276 -9.74 27.14 -8.84
N ASN A 277 -9.20 26.48 -9.87
CA ASN A 277 -8.46 27.04 -11.00
C ASN A 277 -7.08 27.62 -10.65
N VAL A 278 -6.57 27.40 -9.44
CA VAL A 278 -5.17 27.72 -9.14
C VAL A 278 -4.25 26.82 -9.98
N GLN A 279 -3.26 27.43 -10.61
CA GLN A 279 -2.28 26.73 -11.44
C GLN A 279 -0.91 26.69 -10.77
N TYR A 280 -0.28 25.52 -10.84
CA TYR A 280 1.11 25.32 -10.43
C TYR A 280 1.93 24.94 -11.66
N HIS A 281 3.07 25.61 -11.82
CA HIS A 281 4.00 25.36 -12.90
C HIS A 281 5.26 24.70 -12.33
N THR A 282 5.67 23.56 -12.90
CA THR A 282 6.79 22.76 -12.39
C THR A 282 7.52 22.05 -13.53
N ASP A 283 8.74 21.61 -13.25
CA ASP A 283 9.54 20.79 -14.17
C ASP A 283 9.19 19.30 -14.06
N HIS A 284 8.76 18.86 -12.87
CA HIS A 284 8.47 17.46 -12.56
C HIS A 284 7.24 17.33 -11.66
N VAL A 285 6.53 16.21 -11.80
CA VAL A 285 5.37 15.85 -10.97
C VAL A 285 5.47 14.41 -10.49
N ILE A 286 5.22 14.19 -9.20
CA ILE A 286 5.07 12.85 -8.62
C ILE A 286 3.61 12.67 -8.23
N VAL A 287 2.94 11.70 -8.82
CA VAL A 287 1.52 11.41 -8.55
C VAL A 287 1.42 10.23 -7.58
N THR A 288 0.89 10.48 -6.38
CA THR A 288 0.63 9.43 -5.38
C THR A 288 -0.85 9.25 -5.08
N SER A 289 -1.72 9.59 -6.05
CA SER A 289 -3.17 9.38 -5.96
C SER A 289 -3.50 7.90 -5.83
N SER A 290 -4.62 7.59 -5.18
CA SER A 290 -5.05 6.20 -5.01
C SER A 290 -5.34 5.52 -6.36
N ILE A 291 -5.13 4.21 -6.43
CA ILE A 291 -5.48 3.41 -7.61
C ILE A 291 -6.97 3.53 -7.98
N GLY A 292 -7.85 3.64 -6.98
CA GLY A 292 -9.29 3.84 -7.20
C GLY A 292 -9.58 5.15 -7.93
N PHE A 293 -8.91 6.24 -7.51
CA PHE A 293 -9.01 7.53 -8.20
C PHE A 293 -8.50 7.43 -9.64
N LEU A 294 -7.33 6.83 -9.85
CA LEU A 294 -6.73 6.72 -11.19
C LEU A 294 -7.61 5.88 -12.13
N LYS A 295 -8.14 4.73 -11.68
CA LYS A 295 -9.06 3.90 -12.47
C LYS A 295 -10.26 4.69 -13.00
N GLN A 296 -10.76 5.66 -12.22
CA GLN A 296 -11.91 6.49 -12.59
C GLN A 296 -11.52 7.70 -13.46
N ASN A 297 -10.34 8.30 -13.22
CA ASN A 297 -10.04 9.65 -13.72
C ASN A 297 -8.81 9.72 -14.65
N PHE A 298 -8.05 8.65 -14.89
CA PHE A 298 -6.76 8.73 -15.59
C PHE A 298 -6.85 9.37 -16.99
N LYS A 299 -7.99 9.24 -17.69
CA LYS A 299 -8.18 9.82 -19.03
C LYS A 299 -8.35 11.35 -19.03
N SER A 300 -8.81 11.93 -17.93
CA SER A 300 -9.07 13.37 -17.81
C SER A 300 -8.10 14.06 -16.85
N PHE A 301 -7.39 13.29 -16.04
CA PHE A 301 -6.42 13.79 -15.07
C PHE A 301 -5.08 14.16 -15.71
N PHE A 302 -4.83 13.66 -16.91
CA PHE A 302 -3.58 13.74 -17.67
C PHE A 302 -3.87 14.23 -19.10
#